data_AF-A0A9Q9HLS9-F1
#
_entry.id   AF-A0A9Q9HLS9-F1
#
_cell.length_a   1.000
_cell.length_b   1.000
_cell.length_c   1.000
_cell.angle_alpha   90.00
_cell.angle_beta   90.00
_cell.angle_gamma   90.00
#
_symmetry.space_group_name_H-M   'P 1'
#
loop_
_entity.id
_entity.type
_entity.pdbx_description
1 polymer ?
#
loop_
_entity_poly.entity_id
_entity_poly.type
_entity_poly.pdbx_seq_one_letter_code
_entity_poly.pdbx_strand_id
1 'polypeptide(L)' 'MELYTLLREFADSWMLLFLFTVFIGIIVWAFRPGSTKAYEDTANIPFRHVDAPAPGKGSDAAAPRRGDKPAATKEARA' A
#
# COMPACT_ATOMS: atom_id res chain seq x y z
N MET A 1 -4.05 -0.11 60.08
CA MET A 1 -3.64 0.77 58.96
C MET A 1 -2.98 0.00 57.79
N GLU A 2 -2.77 -1.32 57.91
CA GLU A 2 -2.20 -2.17 56.86
C GLU A 2 -2.98 -2.14 55.53
N LEU A 3 -4.30 -2.40 55.55
CA LEU A 3 -5.13 -2.42 54.33
C LEU A 3 -5.24 -1.06 53.64
N TYR A 4 -5.28 0.03 54.41
CA TYR A 4 -5.35 1.39 53.87
C TYR A 4 -4.07 1.74 53.11
N THR A 5 -2.92 1.40 53.68
CA THR A 5 -1.61 1.62 53.04
C THR A 5 -1.47 0.82 51.76
N LEU A 6 -1.88 -0.47 51.78
CA LEU A 6 -1.84 -1.34 50.61
C LEU A 6 -2.74 -0.80 49.47
N LEU A 7 -3.98 -0.43 49.79
CA LEU A 7 -4.91 0.13 48.81
C LEU A 7 -4.42 1.49 48.26
N ARG A 8 -3.75 2.28 49.09
CA ARG A 8 -3.20 3.59 48.71
C ARG A 8 -2.01 3.49 47.76
N GLU A 9 -1.04 2.62 48.04
CA GLU A 9 0.09 2.41 47.13
C GLU A 9 -0.38 1.90 45.76
N PHE A 10 -1.38 1.01 45.76
CA PHE A 10 -2.01 0.56 44.52
C PHE A 10 -2.66 1.74 43.77
N ALA A 11 -3.46 2.56 44.46
CA ALA A 11 -4.14 3.72 43.88
C ALA A 11 -3.15 4.76 43.29
N ASP A 12 -2.04 5.03 43.97
CA ASP A 12 -1.05 6.02 43.52
C ASP A 12 -0.29 5.56 42.25
N SER A 13 -0.20 4.25 42.00
CA SER A 13 0.53 3.70 40.83
C SER A 13 -0.21 3.78 39.49
N TRP A 14 -1.51 4.07 39.47
CA TRP A 14 -2.35 4.02 38.26
C TRP A 14 -1.97 5.05 37.20
N MET A 15 -1.64 6.28 37.60
CA MET A 15 -1.26 7.32 36.66
C MET A 15 0.07 6.99 35.96
N LEU A 16 1.03 6.41 36.69
CA LEU A 16 2.29 5.95 36.13
C LEU A 16 2.07 4.81 35.12
N LEU A 17 1.20 3.85 35.43
CA LEU A 17 0.84 2.76 34.51
C LEU A 17 0.14 3.27 33.25
N PHE A 18 -0.75 4.26 33.38
CA PHE A 18 -1.41 4.89 32.23
C PHE A 18 -0.38 5.52 31.28
N LEU A 19 0.51 6.37 31.80
CA LEU A 19 1.55 7.02 31.00
C LEU A 19 2.50 6.00 30.34
N PHE A 20 2.87 4.96 31.08
CA PHE A 20 3.70 3.86 30.56
C PHE A 20 3.01 3.10 29.42
N THR A 21 1.72 2.81 29.56
CA THR A 21 0.93 2.12 28.52
C THR A 21 0.76 3.00 27.29
N VAL A 22 0.47 4.29 27.47
CA VAL A 22 0.40 5.26 26.37
C VAL A 22 1.73 5.35 25.64
N PHE A 23 2.84 5.41 26.37
CA PHE A 23 4.18 5.46 25.80
C PHE A 23 4.48 4.24 24.93
N ILE A 24 4.22 3.03 25.43
CA ILE A 24 4.34 1.80 24.62
C ILE A 24 3.39 1.85 23.42
N GLY A 25 2.17 2.34 23.59
CA GLY A 25 1.21 2.52 22.50
C GLY A 25 1.76 3.42 21.39
N ILE A 26 2.41 4.53 21.74
CA ILE A 26 3.08 5.42 20.79
C ILE A 26 4.24 4.71 20.10
N ILE A 27 5.07 3.96 20.85
CA ILE A 27 6.18 3.19 20.27
C ILE A 27 5.66 2.21 19.22
N VAL A 28 4.65 1.41 19.57
CA VAL A 28 4.05 0.43 18.66
C VAL A 28 3.43 1.12 17.44
N TRP A 29 2.76 2.26 17.64
CA TRP A 29 2.18 3.05 16.57
C TRP A 29 3.24 3.64 15.62
N ALA A 30 4.35 4.14 16.16
CA ALA A 30 5.47 4.67 15.37
C ALA A 30 6.12 3.59 14.49
N PHE A 31 6.20 2.36 14.99
CA PHE A 31 6.70 1.21 14.22
C PHE A 31 5.65 0.56 13.31
N ARG A 32 4.39 1.02 13.30
CA ARG A 32 3.35 0.46 12.43
C ARG A 32 3.67 0.79 10.96
N PRO A 33 3.95 -0.20 10.10
CA PRO A 33 4.37 0.00 8.71
C PRO A 33 3.16 0.32 7.81
N GLY A 34 2.45 1.41 8.10
CA GLY A 34 1.20 1.79 7.42
C GLY A 34 1.38 2.75 6.25
N SER A 35 2.47 3.53 6.24
CA SER A 35 2.62 4.63 5.29
C SER A 35 3.52 4.28 4.09
N THR A 36 4.37 3.27 4.22
CA THR A 36 5.45 2.94 3.27
C THR A 36 4.99 2.76 1.82
N LYS A 37 3.81 2.16 1.58
CA LYS A 37 3.35 1.87 0.21
C LYS A 37 3.06 3.11 -0.64
N ALA A 38 2.60 4.22 -0.03
CA ALA A 38 2.34 5.45 -0.78
C ALA A 38 3.63 6.22 -1.09
N TYR A 39 4.64 6.13 -0.22
CA TYR A 39 5.93 6.76 -0.42
C TYR A 39 6.82 6.00 -1.40
N GLU A 40 6.72 4.66 -1.45
CA GLU A 40 7.49 3.85 -2.41
C GLU A 40 7.15 4.17 -3.88
N ASP A 41 5.88 4.39 -4.21
CA ASP A 41 5.46 4.70 -5.58
C ASP A 41 5.99 6.08 -6.02
N THR A 42 5.91 7.07 -5.13
CA THR A 42 6.44 8.42 -5.40
C THR A 42 7.96 8.44 -5.47
N ALA A 43 8.65 7.73 -4.57
CA ALA A 43 10.11 7.63 -4.56
C ALA A 43 10.66 6.91 -5.81
N ASN A 44 9.87 6.02 -6.43
CA ASN A 44 10.27 5.34 -7.65
C ASN A 44 10.07 6.17 -8.94
N ILE A 45 9.39 7.33 -8.90
CA ILE A 45 9.17 8.15 -10.10
C ILE A 45 10.48 8.47 -10.84
N PRO A 46 11.58 8.91 -10.18
CA PRO A 46 12.84 9.19 -10.87
C PRO A 46 13.57 7.93 -11.35
N PHE A 47 13.36 6.79 -10.69
CA PHE A 47 14.10 5.55 -10.96
C PHE A 47 13.38 4.60 -11.94
N ARG A 48 12.09 4.85 -12.23
CA ARG A 48 11.22 3.98 -13.02
C ARG A 48 11.69 3.69 -14.47
N HIS A 49 12.58 4.51 -15.02
CA HIS A 49 13.05 4.40 -16.41
C HIS A 49 14.57 4.37 -16.53
N VAL A 50 15.28 4.03 -15.45
CA VAL A 50 16.75 4.01 -15.43
C VAL A 50 17.31 2.81 -16.20
N ASP A 51 16.67 1.64 -16.10
CA ASP A 51 17.13 0.41 -16.77
C ASP A 51 16.60 0.25 -18.20
N ALA A 52 15.47 0.89 -18.53
CA ALA A 52 14.89 0.87 -19.87
C ALA A 52 14.03 2.13 -20.12
N PRO A 53 14.13 2.75 -21.31
CA PRO A 53 13.31 3.89 -21.67
C PRO A 53 11.83 3.53 -21.69
N ALA A 54 10.96 4.46 -21.29
CA ALA A 54 9.52 4.27 -21.34
C ALA A 54 9.09 3.86 -22.77
N PRO A 55 8.24 2.82 -22.92
CA PRO A 55 7.73 2.44 -24.24
C PRO A 55 7.06 3.67 -24.86
N GLY A 56 7.58 4.08 -26.03
CA GLY A 56 7.03 5.21 -26.76
C GLY A 56 5.54 4.97 -27.03
N LYS A 57 4.75 6.04 -26.94
CA LYS A 57 3.29 6.10 -27.16
C LYS A 57 2.85 5.75 -28.60
N GLY A 58 3.61 4.90 -29.29
CA GLY A 58 3.35 4.38 -30.64
C GLY A 58 3.31 2.84 -30.71
N SER A 59 3.41 2.12 -29.60
CA SER A 59 3.36 0.65 -29.58
C SER A 59 1.96 0.07 -29.25
N ASP A 60 0.95 0.91 -29.06
CA ASP A 60 -0.46 0.48 -29.02
C ASP A 60 -1.11 0.36 -30.41
N ALA A 61 -0.34 0.54 -31.49
CA ALA A 61 -0.86 0.51 -32.87
C ALA A 61 -0.63 -0.80 -33.64
N ALA A 62 -0.17 -1.88 -32.99
CA ALA A 62 0.09 -3.14 -33.71
C ALA A 62 -0.21 -4.40 -32.88
N ALA A 63 -1.36 -4.45 -32.21
CA ALA A 63 -2.01 -5.74 -31.97
C ALA A 63 -2.67 -6.19 -33.29
N PRO A 64 -2.42 -7.40 -33.81
CA PRO A 64 -3.06 -7.86 -35.03
C PRO A 64 -4.57 -7.94 -34.78
N ARG A 65 -5.36 -7.16 -35.53
CA ARG A 65 -6.82 -7.28 -35.53
C ARG A 65 -7.18 -8.67 -36.05
N ARG A 66 -7.31 -9.61 -35.13
CA ARG A 66 -7.93 -10.92 -35.39
C ARG A 66 -9.42 -10.66 -35.66
N GLY A 67 -9.75 -10.32 -36.90
CA GLY A 67 -11.13 -9.97 -37.24
C GLY A 67 -11.40 -9.57 -38.68
N ASP A 68 -10.38 -9.24 -39.48
CA ASP A 68 -10.59 -8.78 -40.86
C ASP A 68 -10.79 -10.00 -41.79
N LYS A 69 -11.93 -10.67 -41.65
CA LYS A 69 -12.40 -11.65 -42.64
C LYS A 69 -12.78 -10.86 -43.91
N PRO A 70 -12.13 -11.07 -45.06
CA PRO A 70 -12.61 -10.45 -46.29
C PRO A 70 -13.99 -11.05 -46.59
N ALA A 71 -14.99 -10.16 -46.77
CA ALA A 71 -16.27 -10.51 -47.35
C ALA A 71 -16.01 -10.95 -48.80
N ALA A 72 -15.63 -12.22 -48.96
CA ALA A 72 -15.51 -12.87 -50.25
C ALA A 72 -16.93 -13.14 -50.75
N THR A 73 -17.40 -12.22 -51.59
CA THR A 73 -18.27 -12.44 -52.72
C THR A 73 -18.28 -13.91 -53.15
N LYS A 74 -19.42 -14.57 -52.99
CA LYS A 74 -19.75 -15.80 -53.72
C LYS A 74 -21.24 -15.81 -54.07
N GLU A 75 -21.61 -14.89 -54.97
CA GLU A 75 -22.55 -15.28 -56.01
C GLU A 75 -21.83 -16.30 -56.89
N ALA A 76 -22.27 -17.56 -56.85
CA ALA A 76 -22.30 -18.50 -57.98
C ALA A 76 -22.56 -19.93 -57.47
N ARG A 77 -23.72 -20.45 -57.91
CA ARG A 77 -23.97 -21.87 -58.23
C ARG A 77 -24.31 -22.81 -57.07
N ALA A 78 -25.61 -22.98 -56.84
CA ALA A 78 -26.32 -24.26 -57.00
C ALA A 78 -27.84 -24.00 -57.00
#